data_AF-A0A674DFJ8-F1
#
_entry.id   AF-A0A674DFJ8-F1
#
_cell.length_a   1.000
_cell.length_b   1.000
_cell.length_c   1.000
_cell.angle_alpha   90.00
_cell.angle_beta   90.00
_cell.angle_gamma   90.00
#
_symmetry.space_group_name_H-M   'P 1'
#
loop_
_entity.id
_entity.type
_entity.pdbx_description
1 polymer ?
#
loop_
_entity_poly.entity_id
_entity_poly.type
_entity_poly.pdbx_seq_one_letter_code
_entity_poly.pdbx_strand_id
1 'polypeptide(L)'
;MSKKRGRKRSSGELSESSGLSLSSTPDPNNLLGLRIEHNWREKGNLTKWKGTVLERLTVNTSLYMVKYDGFDCVYGIELFKDERVSNLQVLTEKVVNNKIKVPHDAPELVGKAVEHLFEKEDGEKNEWRGMVLSRAPIMTNWYYITYEKDPVLYMYQLWDDYKDGDLRILPEAENKHLLPADRKPGEETESLVESVRCARVLVTGASTGIGEQVAYHYAKMGAQIVITARREYALQKV
;
A
#
# COMPACT_ATOMS: atom_id res chain seq x y z
N MET A 1 -1.25 16.91 -32.12
CA MET A 1 -0.52 15.63 -32.12
C MET A 1 -0.52 15.10 -30.69
N SER A 2 -1.45 14.20 -30.34
CA SER A 2 -1.55 13.64 -28.99
C SER A 2 -0.43 12.63 -28.77
N LYS A 3 0.44 12.91 -27.79
CA LYS A 3 1.42 11.94 -27.28
C LYS A 3 0.66 10.74 -26.72
N LYS A 4 0.77 9.57 -27.35
CA LYS A 4 0.40 8.27 -26.76
C LYS A 4 1.24 8.08 -25.49
N ARG A 5 0.63 8.21 -24.32
CA ARG A 5 1.25 7.82 -23.05
C ARG A 5 1.07 6.30 -22.92
N GLY A 6 2.17 5.56 -23.00
CA GLY A 6 2.16 4.13 -22.70
C GLY A 6 1.80 3.89 -21.23
N ARG A 7 1.31 2.69 -20.95
CA ARG A 7 0.97 2.12 -19.63
C ARG A 7 1.72 2.82 -18.48
N LYS A 8 0.99 3.47 -17.56
CA LYS A 8 1.48 4.10 -16.32
C LYS A 8 2.07 3.00 -15.42
N ARG A 9 3.26 2.49 -15.77
CA ARG A 9 4.13 1.77 -14.83
C ARG A 9 4.73 2.81 -13.90
N SER A 10 4.89 2.48 -12.61
CA SER A 10 5.53 3.36 -11.65
C SER A 10 7.01 3.59 -12.03
N SER A 11 7.28 4.49 -12.96
CA SER A 11 8.63 4.95 -13.27
C SER A 11 8.95 6.09 -12.33
N GLY A 12 9.45 5.75 -11.13
CA GLY A 12 10.25 6.71 -10.39
C GLY A 12 11.47 7.06 -11.24
N GLU A 13 11.73 8.34 -11.46
CA GLU A 13 12.95 8.78 -12.15
C GLU A 13 14.18 8.37 -11.32
N LEU A 14 15.02 7.52 -11.91
CA LEU A 14 16.26 7.03 -11.32
C LEU A 14 17.39 7.98 -11.72
N SER A 15 18.23 8.39 -10.77
CA SER A 15 19.51 9.02 -11.10
C SER A 15 20.57 7.93 -11.31
N GLU A 16 21.13 7.84 -12.52
CA GLU A 16 22.34 7.04 -12.76
C GLU A 16 23.54 7.73 -12.09
N SER A 17 23.99 7.19 -10.95
CA SER A 17 25.33 7.47 -10.44
C SER A 17 26.18 6.22 -10.61
N SER A 18 27.07 6.27 -11.60
CA SER A 18 28.18 5.33 -11.76
C SER A 18 29.10 5.39 -10.53
N GLY A 19 29.09 4.35 -9.71
CA GLY A 19 29.96 4.27 -8.53
C GLY A 19 29.77 3.00 -7.70
N LEU A 20 30.74 2.09 -7.83
CA LEU A 20 31.11 0.94 -6.97
C LEU A 20 30.20 0.65 -5.76
N SER A 21 29.46 -0.47 -5.82
CA SER A 21 28.67 -1.01 -4.71
C SER A 21 29.57 -1.62 -3.63
N LEU A 22 29.89 -0.86 -2.59
CA LEU A 22 30.32 -1.44 -1.32
C LEU A 22 29.09 -2.00 -0.60
N SER A 23 28.89 -3.32 -0.67
CA SER A 23 27.79 -4.03 -0.03
C SER A 23 28.04 -4.17 1.48
N SER A 24 27.31 -3.41 2.29
CA SER A 24 27.21 -3.70 3.72
C SER A 24 26.25 -4.86 3.96
N THR A 25 26.59 -5.77 4.87
CA THR A 25 25.66 -6.80 5.35
C THR A 25 24.36 -6.15 5.86
N PRO A 26 23.17 -6.58 5.40
CA PRO A 26 21.91 -6.01 5.85
C PRO A 26 21.70 -6.22 7.36
N ASP A 27 21.52 -5.14 8.13
CA ASP A 27 21.11 -5.20 9.55
C ASP A 27 19.58 -5.20 9.64
N PRO A 28 18.94 -6.25 10.18
CA PRO A 28 17.49 -6.32 10.37
C PRO A 28 16.87 -5.10 11.08
N ASN A 29 17.63 -4.42 11.95
CA ASN A 29 17.13 -3.28 12.71
C ASN A 29 17.23 -1.95 11.98
N ASN A 30 17.96 -1.89 10.85
CA ASN A 30 18.27 -0.64 10.15
C ASN A 30 17.88 -0.67 8.67
N LEU A 31 16.86 -1.47 8.29
CA LEU A 31 16.39 -1.53 6.90
C LEU A 31 15.35 -0.48 6.53
N LEU A 32 14.70 0.17 7.50
CA LEU A 32 13.57 1.06 7.23
C LEU A 32 13.99 2.24 6.33
N GLY A 33 13.25 2.42 5.25
CA GLY A 33 13.50 3.44 4.24
C GLY A 33 14.70 3.18 3.32
N LEU A 34 15.41 2.07 3.49
CA LEU A 34 16.51 1.70 2.61
C LEU A 34 16.00 1.00 1.34
N ARG A 35 16.76 1.18 0.26
CA ARG A 35 16.61 0.35 -0.93
C ARG A 35 17.34 -0.97 -0.73
N ILE A 36 16.69 -2.03 -1.17
CA ILE A 36 17.20 -3.39 -1.09
C ILE A 36 17.18 -4.05 -2.47
N GLU A 37 18.07 -5.02 -2.64
CA GLU A 37 18.04 -5.98 -3.73
C GLU A 37 18.14 -7.39 -3.15
N HIS A 38 17.38 -8.33 -3.68
CA HIS A 38 17.56 -9.74 -3.36
C HIS A 38 17.14 -10.62 -4.54
N ASN A 39 17.53 -11.89 -4.47
CA ASN A 39 17.02 -12.92 -5.34
C ASN A 39 15.74 -13.53 -4.76
N TRP A 40 14.84 -13.97 -5.64
CA TRP A 40 13.62 -14.70 -5.31
C TRP A 40 13.58 -16.01 -6.10
N ARG A 41 13.44 -17.14 -5.41
CA ARG A 41 13.34 -18.46 -6.00
C ARG A 41 11.91 -18.99 -5.91
N GLU A 42 11.31 -19.28 -7.04
CA GLU A 42 9.97 -19.88 -7.08
C GLU A 42 9.85 -20.88 -8.24
N LYS A 43 9.42 -22.11 -7.93
CA LYS A 43 9.24 -23.20 -8.91
C LYS A 43 10.47 -23.43 -9.81
N GLY A 44 11.67 -23.31 -9.22
CA GLY A 44 12.95 -23.46 -9.93
C GLY A 44 13.46 -22.20 -10.62
N ASN A 45 12.62 -21.18 -10.83
CA ASN A 45 13.02 -19.91 -11.43
C ASN A 45 13.69 -19.01 -10.39
N LEU A 46 14.83 -18.43 -10.76
CA LEU A 46 15.53 -17.44 -9.94
C LEU A 46 15.36 -16.06 -10.61
N THR A 47 14.78 -15.12 -9.87
CA THR A 47 14.54 -13.74 -10.31
C THR A 47 15.18 -12.75 -9.36
N LYS A 48 15.50 -11.54 -9.83
CA LYS A 48 16.12 -10.51 -9.01
C LYS A 48 15.15 -9.36 -8.81
N TRP A 49 15.02 -8.91 -7.56
CA TRP A 49 14.03 -7.92 -7.15
C TRP A 49 14.72 -6.77 -6.45
N LYS A 50 14.29 -5.55 -6.78
CA LYS A 50 14.71 -4.32 -6.14
C LYS A 50 13.48 -3.62 -5.57
N GLY A 51 13.61 -3.03 -4.39
CA GLY A 51 12.50 -2.36 -3.74
C GLY A 51 12.92 -1.48 -2.57
N THR A 52 11.94 -0.83 -1.97
CA THR A 52 12.10 0.02 -0.79
C THR A 52 11.40 -0.61 0.40
N VAL A 53 12.10 -0.75 1.52
CA VAL A 53 11.51 -1.21 2.78
C VAL A 53 10.73 -0.05 3.40
N LEU A 54 9.42 -0.22 3.52
CA LEU A 54 8.50 0.81 4.01
C LEU A 54 8.31 0.75 5.53
N GLU A 55 8.19 -0.47 6.06
CA GLU A 55 7.88 -0.68 7.48
C GLU A 55 8.37 -2.07 7.92
N ARG A 56 8.69 -2.20 9.20
CA ARG A 56 8.91 -3.46 9.90
C ARG A 56 7.83 -3.56 10.95
N LEU A 57 7.10 -4.67 10.96
CA LEU A 57 5.94 -4.80 11.82
C LEU A 57 6.35 -4.97 13.29
N THR A 58 5.62 -4.32 14.18
CA THR A 58 5.87 -4.36 15.63
C THR A 58 5.45 -5.68 16.27
N VAL A 59 4.40 -6.32 15.74
CA VAL A 59 3.88 -7.61 16.25
C VAL A 59 4.64 -8.83 15.69
N ASN A 60 5.11 -8.76 14.45
CA ASN A 60 6.05 -9.72 13.88
C ASN A 60 7.26 -8.99 13.30
N THR A 61 8.31 -8.89 14.12
CA THR A 61 9.55 -8.21 13.75
C THR A 61 10.34 -8.87 12.63
N SER A 62 9.94 -10.07 12.17
CA SER A 62 10.55 -10.75 11.04
C SER A 62 9.97 -10.29 9.71
N LEU A 63 8.79 -9.68 9.71
CA LEU A 63 8.01 -9.34 8.53
C LEU A 63 8.17 -7.85 8.17
N TYR A 64 8.55 -7.61 6.91
CA TYR A 64 8.78 -6.28 6.34
C TYR A 64 7.74 -5.98 5.27
N MET A 65 7.27 -4.74 5.22
CA MET A 65 6.51 -4.19 4.11
C MET A 65 7.48 -3.63 3.07
N VAL A 66 7.41 -4.11 1.84
CA VAL A 66 8.31 -3.73 0.75
C VAL A 66 7.51 -3.30 -0.47
N LYS A 67 7.85 -2.13 -1.03
CA LYS A 67 7.42 -1.70 -2.35
C LYS A 67 8.48 -2.07 -3.37
N TYR A 68 8.17 -3.00 -4.28
CA TYR A 68 9.08 -3.37 -5.36
C TYR A 68 8.99 -2.42 -6.56
N ASP A 69 10.11 -2.26 -7.25
CA ASP A 69 10.24 -1.43 -8.43
C ASP A 69 9.39 -2.00 -9.57
N GLY A 70 8.53 -1.18 -10.18
CA GLY A 70 7.67 -1.58 -11.30
C GLY A 70 6.40 -2.36 -10.93
N PHE A 71 6.13 -2.57 -9.63
CA PHE A 71 4.91 -3.22 -9.12
C PHE A 71 4.15 -2.30 -8.20
N ASP A 72 2.84 -2.19 -8.36
CA ASP A 72 2.04 -1.22 -7.61
C ASP A 72 1.61 -1.71 -6.22
N CYS A 73 1.62 -3.03 -6.00
CA CYS A 73 1.27 -3.63 -4.72
C CYS A 73 2.38 -3.45 -3.68
N VAL A 74 1.97 -3.43 -2.41
CA VAL A 74 2.88 -3.54 -1.26
C VAL A 74 2.92 -4.99 -0.80
N TYR A 75 4.13 -5.51 -0.58
CA TYR A 75 4.33 -6.92 -0.25
C TYR A 75 4.82 -7.08 1.18
N GLY A 76 4.25 -8.08 1.88
CA GLY A 76 4.78 -8.58 3.14
C GLY A 76 5.75 -9.71 2.92
N ILE A 77 6.98 -9.55 3.39
CA ILE A 77 8.04 -10.55 3.21
C ILE A 77 8.93 -10.68 4.45
N GLU A 78 9.20 -11.91 4.87
CA GLU A 78 10.15 -12.19 5.94
C GLU A 78 11.57 -12.27 5.37
N LEU A 79 12.17 -11.12 5.05
CA LEU A 79 13.42 -10.99 4.27
C LEU A 79 14.59 -11.88 4.75
N PHE A 80 14.63 -12.23 6.04
CA PHE A 80 15.70 -13.02 6.65
C PHE A 80 15.32 -14.48 6.95
N LYS A 81 14.04 -14.85 6.81
CA LYS A 81 13.53 -16.18 7.15
C LYS A 81 12.95 -16.94 5.96
N ASP A 82 12.47 -16.23 4.95
CA ASP A 82 11.87 -16.85 3.77
C ASP A 82 12.95 -17.50 2.91
N GLU A 83 12.90 -18.84 2.78
CA GLU A 83 13.88 -19.63 2.02
C GLU A 83 13.92 -19.28 0.52
N ARG A 84 12.88 -18.62 0.01
CA ARG A 84 12.86 -18.13 -1.37
C ARG A 84 13.74 -16.90 -1.56
N VAL A 85 14.02 -16.16 -0.48
CA VAL A 85 14.88 -14.98 -0.48
C VAL A 85 16.34 -15.39 -0.33
N SER A 86 17.20 -14.88 -1.20
CA SER A 86 18.64 -15.09 -1.08
C SER A 86 19.42 -13.87 -1.59
N ASN A 87 20.68 -13.74 -1.18
CA ASN A 87 21.55 -12.63 -1.57
C ASN A 87 20.91 -11.24 -1.34
N LEU A 88 20.31 -11.05 -0.15
CA LEU A 88 19.80 -9.74 0.27
C LEU A 88 20.95 -8.75 0.43
N GLN A 89 20.84 -7.60 -0.20
CA GLN A 89 21.82 -6.53 -0.18
C GLN A 89 21.11 -5.18 -0.01
N VAL A 90 21.75 -4.27 0.72
CA VAL A 90 21.33 -2.87 0.80
C VAL A 90 21.97 -2.11 -0.36
N LEU A 91 21.16 -1.34 -1.08
CA LEU A 91 21.62 -0.49 -2.17
C LEU A 91 22.04 0.89 -1.63
N THR A 92 23.07 1.49 -2.23
CA THR A 92 23.51 2.86 -1.92
C THR A 92 22.56 3.92 -2.48
N GLU A 93 21.73 3.55 -3.46
CA GLU A 93 20.66 4.35 -4.02
C GLU A 93 19.67 4.76 -2.92
N LYS A 94 19.44 6.06 -2.77
CA LYS A 94 18.42 6.57 -1.84
C LYS A 94 17.06 6.61 -2.52
N VAL A 95 16.01 6.49 -1.71
CA VAL A 95 14.63 6.71 -2.16
C VAL A 95 14.50 8.16 -2.62
N VAL A 96 14.18 8.37 -3.89
CA VAL A 96 13.93 9.71 -4.43
C VAL A 96 12.52 10.13 -4.01
N ASN A 97 12.43 10.83 -2.87
CA ASN A 97 11.24 11.60 -2.53
C ASN A 97 11.31 12.94 -3.26
N ASN A 98 10.96 12.95 -4.54
CA ASN A 98 10.65 14.21 -5.24
C ASN A 98 9.51 14.86 -4.47
N LYS A 99 9.78 15.92 -3.70
CA LYS A 99 8.76 16.69 -2.96
C LYS A 99 7.68 17.14 -3.94
N ILE A 100 6.62 16.36 -4.07
CA ILE A 100 5.42 16.81 -4.73
C ILE A 100 4.86 17.90 -3.82
N LYS A 101 4.82 19.13 -4.32
CA LYS A 101 4.18 20.24 -3.63
C LYS A 101 2.67 20.04 -3.74
N VAL A 102 2.12 19.18 -2.88
CA VAL A 102 0.67 19.16 -2.64
C VAL A 102 0.30 20.56 -2.14
N PRO A 103 -0.56 21.31 -2.85
CA PRO A 103 -1.01 22.63 -2.43
C PRO A 103 -1.65 22.59 -1.03
N HIS A 104 -1.58 23.68 -0.28
CA HIS A 104 -2.19 23.75 1.07
C HIS A 104 -3.72 23.65 1.03
N ASP A 105 -4.33 24.03 -0.08
CA ASP A 105 -5.76 23.99 -0.39
C ASP A 105 -6.18 22.67 -1.07
N ALA A 106 -5.27 21.71 -1.22
CA ALA A 106 -5.59 20.40 -1.78
C ALA A 106 -6.66 19.69 -0.93
N PRO A 107 -7.64 19.03 -1.57
CA PRO A 107 -8.59 18.19 -0.84
C PRO A 107 -7.88 17.05 -0.11
N GLU A 108 -8.38 16.74 1.09
CA GLU A 108 -7.92 15.58 1.85
C GLU A 108 -8.37 14.29 1.13
N LEU A 109 -7.40 13.48 0.72
CA LEU A 109 -7.63 12.21 0.06
C LEU A 109 -7.80 11.07 1.07
N VAL A 110 -7.12 11.13 2.21
CA VAL A 110 -7.12 10.03 3.19
C VAL A 110 -8.52 9.81 3.76
N GLY A 111 -8.95 8.54 3.81
CA GLY A 111 -10.27 8.12 4.26
C GLY A 111 -11.38 8.34 3.23
N LYS A 112 -11.08 8.81 2.02
CA LYS A 112 -12.08 9.00 0.97
C LYS A 112 -12.23 7.75 0.10
N ALA A 113 -13.49 7.42 -0.20
CA ALA A 113 -13.80 6.52 -1.29
C ALA A 113 -13.55 7.25 -2.62
N VAL A 114 -12.99 6.52 -3.58
CA VAL A 114 -12.53 7.07 -4.85
C VAL A 114 -12.89 6.14 -6.01
N GLU A 115 -13.04 6.73 -7.18
CA GLU A 115 -12.94 6.03 -8.45
C GLU A 115 -11.59 6.35 -9.08
N HIS A 116 -10.81 5.31 -9.33
CA HIS A 116 -9.49 5.40 -9.92
C HIS A 116 -9.52 4.82 -11.34
N LEU A 117 -9.14 5.63 -12.31
CA LEU A 117 -9.14 5.34 -13.72
C LEU A 117 -7.80 4.73 -14.15
N PHE A 118 -7.85 3.56 -14.77
CA PHE A 118 -6.69 2.89 -15.34
C PHE A 118 -6.87 2.69 -16.84
N GLU A 119 -5.88 3.14 -17.62
CA GLU A 119 -5.82 2.91 -19.07
C GLU A 119 -5.06 1.60 -19.37
N LYS A 120 -5.70 0.66 -20.08
CA LYS A 120 -5.10 -0.57 -20.58
C LYS A 120 -4.19 -0.30 -21.80
N GLU A 121 -3.44 -1.32 -22.21
CA GLU A 121 -2.51 -1.24 -23.36
C GLU A 121 -3.21 -0.99 -24.71
N ASP A 122 -4.49 -1.36 -24.81
CA ASP A 122 -5.36 -1.10 -25.96
C ASP A 122 -6.04 0.28 -25.93
N GLY A 123 -5.81 1.06 -24.87
CA GLY A 123 -6.44 2.37 -24.64
C GLY A 123 -7.81 2.28 -23.95
N GLU A 124 -8.30 1.09 -23.60
CA GLU A 124 -9.54 0.94 -22.85
C GLU A 124 -9.33 1.43 -21.42
N LYS A 125 -10.26 2.27 -20.94
CA LYS A 125 -10.23 2.80 -19.58
C LYS A 125 -11.12 1.97 -18.67
N ASN A 126 -10.61 1.60 -17.49
CA ASN A 126 -11.39 0.93 -16.45
C ASN A 126 -11.40 1.77 -15.20
N GLU A 127 -12.58 1.87 -14.59
CA GLU A 127 -12.77 2.55 -13.32
C GLU A 127 -12.79 1.51 -12.20
N TRP A 128 -11.99 1.77 -11.18
CA TRP A 128 -11.86 0.94 -9.99
C TRP A 128 -12.30 1.74 -8.78
N ARG A 129 -13.34 1.25 -8.11
CA ARG A 129 -13.78 1.79 -6.84
C ARG A 129 -12.87 1.31 -5.72
N GLY A 130 -12.44 2.23 -4.88
CA GLY A 130 -11.52 1.96 -3.80
C GLY A 130 -11.60 2.97 -2.67
N MET A 131 -10.71 2.80 -1.71
CA MET A 131 -10.61 3.63 -0.51
C MET A 131 -9.15 4.01 -0.28
N VAL A 132 -8.88 5.31 -0.13
CA VAL A 132 -7.56 5.80 0.26
C VAL A 132 -7.39 5.61 1.76
N LEU A 133 -6.39 4.82 2.16
CA LEU A 133 -6.22 4.36 3.54
C LEU A 133 -5.39 5.32 4.37
N SER A 134 -4.22 5.72 3.86
CA SER A 134 -3.29 6.61 4.56
C SER A 134 -2.17 7.08 3.62
N ARG A 135 -1.36 8.04 4.07
CA ARG A 135 -0.09 8.37 3.43
C ARG A 135 0.96 7.31 3.78
N ALA A 136 1.80 6.96 2.82
CA ALA A 136 2.91 6.05 3.07
C ALA A 136 3.97 6.74 3.97
N PRO A 137 4.48 6.05 5.01
CA PRO A 137 5.29 6.68 6.06
C PRO A 137 6.66 7.14 5.57
N ILE A 138 7.28 6.38 4.66
CA ILE A 138 8.61 6.67 4.10
C ILE A 138 8.48 7.46 2.79
N MET A 139 7.62 6.98 1.89
CA MET A 139 7.41 7.59 0.58
C MET A 139 6.28 8.61 0.69
N THR A 140 6.54 9.76 1.32
CA THR A 140 5.50 10.68 1.82
C THR A 140 4.57 11.28 0.75
N ASN A 141 4.91 11.15 -0.53
CA ASN A 141 4.06 11.58 -1.66
C ASN A 141 3.23 10.43 -2.25
N TRP A 142 3.27 9.28 -1.61
CA TRP A 142 2.52 8.09 -1.98
C TRP A 142 1.44 7.83 -0.95
N TYR A 143 0.37 7.21 -1.40
CA TYR A 143 -0.79 6.86 -0.60
C TYR A 143 -1.03 5.36 -0.68
N TYR A 144 -1.41 4.77 0.45
CA TYR A 144 -1.97 3.44 0.48
C TYR A 144 -3.44 3.48 0.06
N ILE A 145 -3.82 2.55 -0.80
CA ILE A 145 -5.18 2.42 -1.35
C ILE A 145 -5.51 0.94 -1.53
N THR A 146 -6.79 0.60 -1.41
CA THR A 146 -7.33 -0.72 -1.73
C THR A 146 -8.58 -0.58 -2.57
N TYR A 147 -8.96 -1.64 -3.30
CA TYR A 147 -10.09 -1.62 -4.22
C TYR A 147 -11.13 -2.68 -3.86
N GLU A 148 -12.41 -2.40 -4.17
CA GLU A 148 -13.51 -3.31 -3.86
C GLU A 148 -13.38 -4.67 -4.56
N LYS A 149 -12.96 -4.64 -5.84
CA LYS A 149 -12.81 -5.84 -6.67
C LYS A 149 -11.49 -6.58 -6.45
N ASP A 150 -10.53 -5.94 -5.80
CA ASP A 150 -9.22 -6.51 -5.47
C ASP A 150 -8.70 -5.92 -4.15
N PRO A 151 -9.05 -6.52 -3.01
CA PRO A 151 -8.79 -5.97 -1.67
C PRO A 151 -7.33 -6.17 -1.22
N VAL A 152 -6.39 -5.93 -2.11
CA VAL A 152 -4.95 -5.92 -1.86
C VAL A 152 -4.50 -4.50 -1.48
N LEU A 153 -3.37 -4.40 -0.78
CA LEU A 153 -2.75 -3.12 -0.45
C LEU A 153 -1.91 -2.62 -1.64
N TYR A 154 -2.36 -1.54 -2.26
CA TYR A 154 -1.65 -0.83 -3.32
C TYR A 154 -1.04 0.47 -2.81
N MET A 155 -0.08 0.98 -3.56
CA MET A 155 0.53 2.28 -3.29
C MET A 155 0.71 3.09 -4.58
N TYR A 156 0.15 4.30 -4.62
CA TYR A 156 0.20 5.20 -5.79
C TYR A 156 0.45 6.65 -5.37
N GLN A 157 0.91 7.48 -6.31
CA GLN A 157 1.01 8.94 -6.14
C GLN A 157 -0.34 9.61 -6.44
N LEU A 158 -1.35 9.28 -5.64
CA LEU A 158 -2.76 9.63 -5.89
C LEU A 158 -3.03 11.13 -6.09
N TRP A 159 -2.16 12.01 -5.59
CA TRP A 159 -2.30 13.44 -5.87
C TRP A 159 -2.08 13.79 -7.34
N ASP A 160 -1.12 13.14 -8.00
CA ASP A 160 -0.87 13.35 -9.42
C ASP A 160 -2.05 12.79 -10.24
N ASP A 161 -2.59 11.64 -9.84
CA ASP A 161 -3.77 11.04 -10.49
C ASP A 161 -5.01 11.94 -10.30
N TYR A 162 -5.20 12.52 -9.11
CA TYR A 162 -6.28 13.49 -8.87
C TYR A 162 -6.14 14.74 -9.75
N LYS A 163 -4.93 15.28 -9.82
CA LYS A 163 -4.63 16.47 -10.64
C LYS A 163 -4.80 16.21 -12.14
N ASP A 164 -4.45 15.02 -12.60
CA ASP A 164 -4.58 14.61 -14.00
C ASP A 164 -6.03 14.21 -14.36
N GLY A 165 -6.93 14.11 -13.37
CA GLY A 165 -8.34 13.70 -13.56
C GLY A 165 -8.53 12.18 -13.65
N ASP A 166 -7.50 11.41 -13.32
CA ASP A 166 -7.54 9.94 -13.25
C ASP A 166 -8.07 9.44 -11.88
N LEU A 167 -8.18 10.30 -10.87
CA LEU A 167 -8.75 9.96 -9.57
C LEU A 167 -9.90 10.91 -9.20
N ARG A 168 -11.07 10.35 -8.89
CA ARG A 168 -12.25 11.10 -8.45
C ARG A 168 -12.64 10.71 -7.03
N ILE A 169 -12.83 11.70 -6.15
CA ILE A 169 -13.41 11.50 -4.83
C ILE A 169 -14.93 11.28 -4.98
N LEU A 170 -15.44 10.20 -4.41
CA LEU A 170 -16.86 9.89 -4.42
C LEU A 170 -17.61 10.63 -3.29
N PRO A 171 -18.82 11.17 -3.54
CA PRO A 171 -19.65 11.77 -2.50
C PRO A 171 -20.01 10.79 -1.39
N GLU A 172 -19.99 11.25 -0.14
CA GLU A 172 -20.29 10.41 1.03
C GLU A 172 -21.72 9.83 1.00
N ALA A 173 -22.66 10.51 0.32
CA ALA A 173 -24.02 10.03 0.10
C ALA A 173 -24.09 8.75 -0.76
N GLU A 174 -23.16 8.58 -1.70
CA GLU A 174 -23.04 7.38 -2.54
C GLU A 174 -22.33 6.24 -1.79
N ASN A 175 -21.62 6.57 -0.71
CA ASN A 175 -20.91 5.63 0.17
C ASN A 175 -21.77 5.18 1.37
N LYS A 176 -23.08 5.47 1.40
CA LYS A 176 -23.96 5.09 2.52
C LYS A 176 -23.96 3.59 2.85
N HIS A 177 -23.70 2.74 1.85
CA HIS A 177 -23.56 1.29 2.08
C HIS A 177 -22.28 0.89 2.83
N LEU A 178 -21.29 1.78 2.87
CA LEU A 178 -20.06 1.65 3.66
C LEU A 178 -20.18 2.36 5.02
N LEU A 179 -21.22 3.18 5.20
CA LEU A 179 -21.53 3.81 6.48
C LEU A 179 -22.32 2.82 7.36
N PRO A 180 -22.12 2.88 8.69
CA PRO A 180 -22.85 2.05 9.63
C PRO A 180 -24.33 2.42 9.63
N ALA A 181 -25.20 1.40 9.65
CA ALA A 181 -26.66 1.57 9.63
C ALA A 181 -27.22 2.34 10.84
N ASP A 182 -26.45 2.49 11.92
CA ASP A 182 -26.92 2.98 13.22
C ASP A 182 -26.68 4.49 13.44
N ARG A 183 -26.26 5.25 12.43
CA ARG A 183 -25.99 6.70 12.57
C ARG A 183 -27.32 7.48 12.75
N LYS A 184 -27.50 8.14 13.90
CA LYS A 184 -28.69 8.97 14.18
C LYS A 184 -28.66 10.26 13.33
N PRO A 185 -29.80 10.74 12.81
CA PRO A 185 -29.85 12.00 12.07
C PRO A 185 -29.55 13.17 13.03
N GLY A 186 -28.47 13.93 12.80
CA GLY A 186 -28.15 15.15 13.54
C GLY A 186 -26.73 15.24 14.14
N GLU A 187 -25.89 14.22 13.98
CA GLU A 187 -24.47 14.29 14.40
C GLU A 187 -23.64 15.06 13.36
N GLU A 188 -23.19 16.26 13.72
CA GLU A 188 -22.27 17.08 12.92
C GLU A 188 -20.92 16.37 12.72
N THR A 189 -20.26 16.66 11.60
CA THR A 189 -19.08 15.97 11.07
C THR A 189 -17.84 16.14 11.94
N GLU A 190 -17.65 15.24 12.91
CA GLU A 190 -16.34 14.94 13.47
C GLU A 190 -15.62 13.87 12.62
N SER A 191 -14.29 13.96 12.60
CA SER A 191 -13.37 13.52 11.53
C SER A 191 -13.48 12.07 11.03
N LEU A 192 -13.06 11.84 9.77
CA LEU A 192 -12.99 10.54 9.04
C LEU A 192 -12.28 9.37 9.75
N VAL A 193 -11.56 9.61 10.86
CA VAL A 193 -11.08 8.54 11.75
C VAL A 193 -12.25 7.76 12.34
N GLU A 194 -13.43 8.38 12.41
CA GLU A 194 -14.69 7.81 12.88
C GLU A 194 -15.43 6.98 11.81
N SER A 195 -15.12 7.19 10.52
CA SER A 195 -15.78 6.45 9.42
C SER A 195 -15.46 4.96 9.44
N VAL A 196 -14.29 4.59 9.95
CA VAL A 196 -13.91 3.18 10.12
C VAL A 196 -14.31 2.65 11.50
N ARG A 197 -14.53 3.51 12.52
CA ARG A 197 -14.94 3.12 13.88
C ARG A 197 -16.25 2.33 13.94
N CYS A 198 -17.03 2.38 12.87
CA CYS A 198 -18.32 1.73 12.83
C CYS A 198 -18.49 0.89 11.55
N ALA A 199 -17.45 0.76 10.72
CA ALA A 199 -17.46 -0.13 9.56
C ALA A 199 -17.35 -1.60 10.02
N ARG A 200 -18.10 -2.49 9.37
CA ARG A 200 -17.99 -3.94 9.57
C ARG A 200 -17.05 -4.54 8.53
N VAL A 201 -15.91 -5.08 8.97
CA VAL A 201 -14.85 -5.56 8.08
C VAL A 201 -14.64 -7.05 8.26
N LEU A 202 -14.83 -7.85 7.21
CA LEU A 202 -14.47 -9.26 7.20
C LEU A 202 -13.04 -9.42 6.67
N VAL A 203 -12.12 -9.92 7.51
CA VAL A 203 -10.75 -10.21 7.10
C VAL A 203 -10.55 -11.72 7.02
N THR A 204 -10.34 -12.22 5.81
CA THR A 204 -10.08 -13.64 5.56
C THR A 204 -8.57 -13.90 5.49
N GLY A 205 -8.13 -15.10 5.94
CA GLY A 205 -6.71 -15.40 6.07
C GLY A 205 -6.01 -14.69 7.22
N ALA A 206 -6.75 -14.21 8.22
CA ALA A 206 -6.25 -13.35 9.30
C ALA A 206 -5.31 -14.05 10.30
N SER A 207 -5.08 -15.36 10.22
CA SER A 207 -4.27 -16.10 11.19
C SER A 207 -2.80 -15.67 11.25
N THR A 208 -2.23 -15.15 10.16
CA THR A 208 -0.86 -14.62 10.09
C THR A 208 -0.69 -13.69 8.89
N GLY A 209 0.33 -12.84 8.92
CA GLY A 209 0.81 -12.13 7.73
C GLY A 209 -0.10 -10.96 7.36
N ILE A 210 -0.42 -10.78 6.07
CA ILE A 210 -1.15 -9.58 5.61
C ILE A 210 -2.55 -9.51 6.21
N GLY A 211 -3.32 -10.62 6.19
CA GLY A 211 -4.67 -10.63 6.77
C GLY A 211 -4.68 -10.32 8.27
N GLU A 212 -3.68 -10.76 9.01
CA GLU A 212 -3.52 -10.43 10.43
C GLU A 212 -3.31 -8.92 10.63
N GLN A 213 -2.44 -8.30 9.83
CA GLN A 213 -2.17 -6.86 9.94
C GLN A 213 -3.35 -6.02 9.51
N VAL A 214 -4.04 -6.43 8.46
CA VAL A 214 -5.27 -5.78 8.00
C VAL A 214 -6.31 -5.81 9.13
N ALA A 215 -6.45 -6.94 9.84
CA ALA A 215 -7.30 -7.03 11.02
C ALA A 215 -6.88 -6.04 12.12
N TYR A 216 -5.61 -6.02 12.52
CA TYR A 216 -5.12 -5.07 13.54
C TYR A 216 -5.26 -3.61 13.13
N HIS A 217 -5.00 -3.29 11.87
CA HIS A 217 -5.09 -1.93 11.35
C HIS A 217 -6.53 -1.44 11.38
N TYR A 218 -7.47 -2.23 10.85
CA TYR A 218 -8.89 -1.91 10.90
C TYR A 218 -9.41 -1.86 12.35
N ALA A 219 -8.99 -2.77 13.24
CA ALA A 219 -9.34 -2.73 14.66
C ALA A 219 -8.85 -1.46 15.36
N LYS A 220 -7.60 -1.02 15.11
CA LYS A 220 -7.04 0.23 15.67
C LYS A 220 -7.76 1.47 15.17
N MET A 221 -8.31 1.42 13.97
CA MET A 221 -9.19 2.46 13.42
C MET A 221 -10.63 2.35 13.95
N GLY A 222 -10.90 1.37 14.82
CA GLY A 222 -12.15 1.14 15.54
C GLY A 222 -13.18 0.29 14.79
N ALA A 223 -12.83 -0.32 13.67
CA ALA A 223 -13.78 -1.15 12.91
C ALA A 223 -14.30 -2.34 13.72
N GLN A 224 -15.57 -2.69 13.49
CA GLN A 224 -16.12 -3.97 13.92
C GLN A 224 -15.61 -5.06 12.98
N ILE A 225 -14.52 -5.70 13.38
CA ILE A 225 -13.88 -6.72 12.55
C ILE A 225 -14.46 -8.12 12.82
N VAL A 226 -14.65 -8.88 11.76
CA VAL A 226 -14.83 -10.33 11.80
C VAL A 226 -13.61 -10.92 11.12
N ILE A 227 -12.88 -11.79 11.79
CA ILE A 227 -11.68 -12.41 11.25
C ILE A 227 -11.91 -13.90 11.02
N THR A 228 -11.39 -14.44 9.93
CA THR A 228 -11.46 -15.87 9.63
C THR A 228 -10.15 -16.38 9.06
N ALA A 229 -9.78 -17.60 9.43
CA ALA A 229 -8.61 -18.29 8.91
C ALA A 229 -8.71 -19.80 9.13
N ARG A 230 -7.91 -20.57 8.37
CA ARG A 230 -7.85 -22.04 8.49
C ARG A 230 -7.23 -22.55 9.79
N ARG A 231 -6.40 -21.73 10.46
CA ARG A 231 -5.66 -22.12 11.66
C ARG A 231 -6.22 -21.43 12.90
N GLU A 232 -7.08 -22.13 13.61
CA GLU A 232 -7.75 -21.61 14.80
C GLU A 232 -6.77 -21.17 15.90
N TYR A 233 -5.76 -21.99 16.23
CA TYR A 233 -4.79 -21.67 17.28
C TYR A 233 -4.00 -20.37 17.05
N ALA A 234 -3.81 -20.00 15.79
CA ALA A 234 -3.10 -18.78 15.41
C ALA A 234 -4.08 -17.60 15.38
N LEU A 235 -5.32 -17.83 14.92
CA LEU A 235 -6.38 -16.82 14.89
C LEU A 235 -6.81 -16.37 16.29
N GLN A 236 -6.79 -17.24 17.30
CA GLN A 236 -7.09 -16.89 18.70
C GLN A 236 -6.09 -15.89 19.31
N LYS A 237 -4.92 -15.70 18.67
CA LYS A 237 -3.89 -14.75 19.11
C LYS A 237 -3.99 -13.39 18.41
N VAL A 238 -4.96 -13.24 17.51
CA VAL A 238 -5.24 -12.03 16.71
C VAL A 238 -6.49 -11.36 17.26
#